data_AF-A0AAE9ZSQ8-F1
#
_entry.id   AF-A0AAE9ZSQ8-F1
#
_cell.length_a   1.000
_cell.length_b   1.000
_cell.length_c   1.000
_cell.angle_alpha   90.00
_cell.angle_beta   90.00
_cell.angle_gamma   90.00
#
_symmetry.space_group_name_H-M   'P 1'
#
loop_
_entity.id
_entity.type
_entity.pdbx_description
1 polymer ?
#
loop_
_entity_poly.entity_id
_entity_poly.type
_entity_poly.pdbx_seq_one_letter_code
_entity_poly.pdbx_strand_id
1 'polypeptide(L)'
;MCATPSCGSHLLLGHLLAVTRQSRQRVALVDPTDSFDPESHPPAHLEHLVWARGGTTATALTVADLFARDANLGLVVLDLRSAPAHELRRVPAPLWYRLQRAVEGTDLALLVLSPRALVPSAALRFALKQSHPLPALHQDRPANLATLSLTLQRHRQAHALSA
;
A
#
# COMPACT_ATOMS: atom_id res chain seq x y z
N MET A 1 -7.80 0.98 2.25
CA MET A 1 -8.85 0.04 1.78
C MET A 1 -9.33 0.48 0.42
N CYS A 2 -9.40 -0.47 -0.51
CA CYS A 2 -9.81 -0.29 -1.88
C CYS A 2 -11.13 -1.05 -2.05
N ALA A 3 -12.25 -0.39 -1.76
CA ALA A 3 -13.55 -1.06 -1.60
C ALA A 3 -14.18 -1.48 -2.92
N THR A 4 -13.70 -0.92 -4.04
CA THR A 4 -14.19 -1.22 -5.39
C THR A 4 -13.02 -1.36 -6.37
N PRO A 5 -13.20 -2.11 -7.48
CA PRO A 5 -12.26 -2.10 -8.60
C PRO A 5 -12.09 -0.68 -9.16
N SER A 6 -10.97 -0.42 -9.81
CA SER A 6 -10.69 0.87 -10.46
C SER A 6 -10.86 2.08 -9.54
N CYS A 7 -10.63 1.94 -8.23
CA CYS A 7 -10.77 3.02 -7.26
C CYS A 7 -9.56 3.98 -7.18
N GLY A 8 -8.67 3.94 -8.18
CA GLY A 8 -7.52 4.83 -8.29
C GLY A 8 -6.34 4.51 -7.36
N SER A 9 -6.31 3.35 -6.69
CA SER A 9 -5.19 2.99 -5.80
C SER A 9 -3.83 2.91 -6.49
N HIS A 10 -3.78 2.57 -7.79
CA HIS A 10 -2.55 2.66 -8.58
C HIS A 10 -2.18 4.10 -8.99
N LEU A 11 -3.14 5.03 -9.07
CA LEU A 11 -2.85 6.46 -9.24
C LEU A 11 -2.19 7.02 -7.98
N LEU A 12 -2.69 6.62 -6.80
CA LEU A 12 -2.07 6.94 -5.52
C LEU A 12 -0.65 6.36 -5.43
N LEU A 13 -0.44 5.10 -5.82
CA LEU A 13 0.90 4.50 -5.88
C LEU A 13 1.84 5.31 -6.77
N GLY A 14 1.41 5.65 -8.00
CA GLY A 14 2.21 6.45 -8.92
C GLY A 14 2.57 7.82 -8.35
N HIS A 15 1.65 8.47 -7.63
CA HIS A 15 1.95 9.72 -6.93
C HIS A 15 2.98 9.53 -5.80
N LEU A 16 2.84 8.47 -5.00
CA LEU A 16 3.80 8.15 -3.94
C LEU A 16 5.19 7.84 -4.49
N LEU A 17 5.29 7.16 -5.64
CA LEU A 17 6.56 6.96 -6.34
C LEU A 17 7.21 8.30 -6.75
N ALA A 18 6.41 9.24 -7.26
CA ALA A 18 6.90 10.58 -7.60
C ALA A 18 7.39 11.36 -6.37
N VAL A 19 6.60 11.37 -5.29
CA VAL A 19 6.94 12.10 -4.05
C VAL A 19 8.18 11.50 -3.37
N THR A 20 8.28 10.17 -3.27
CA THR A 20 9.45 9.50 -2.68
C THR A 20 10.73 9.72 -3.49
N ARG A 21 10.63 9.77 -4.84
CA ARG A 21 11.75 10.13 -5.71
C ARG A 21 12.28 11.53 -5.42
N GLN A 22 11.38 12.51 -5.26
CA GLN A 22 11.72 13.89 -4.93
C GLN A 22 12.42 13.99 -3.57
N SER A 23 11.99 13.19 -2.60
CA SER A 23 12.61 13.08 -1.28
C SER A 23 13.85 12.18 -1.23
N ARG A 24 14.32 11.66 -2.38
CA ARG A 24 15.46 10.74 -2.50
C ARG A 24 15.35 9.48 -1.63
N GLN A 25 14.13 9.03 -1.36
CA GLN A 25 13.84 7.80 -0.63
C GLN A 25 13.64 6.64 -1.61
N ARG A 26 14.03 5.43 -1.22
CA ARG A 26 13.73 4.21 -1.98
C ARG A 26 12.36 3.66 -1.59
N VAL A 27 11.69 3.03 -2.55
CA VAL A 27 10.39 2.40 -2.35
C VAL A 27 10.51 0.91 -2.61
N ALA A 28 9.86 0.09 -1.80
CA ALA A 28 9.62 -1.31 -2.13
C ALA A 28 8.13 -1.56 -2.36
N LEU A 29 7.80 -2.26 -3.45
CA LEU A 29 6.47 -2.76 -3.73
C LEU A 29 6.47 -4.29 -3.64
N VAL A 30 5.63 -4.82 -2.77
CA VAL A 30 5.34 -6.26 -2.67
C VAL A 30 4.00 -6.51 -3.34
N ASP A 31 4.03 -7.15 -4.49
CA ASP A 31 2.88 -7.40 -5.37
C ASP A 31 2.78 -8.91 -5.69
N PRO A 32 2.19 -9.71 -4.78
CA PRO A 32 2.04 -11.15 -4.96
C PRO A 32 1.15 -11.54 -6.14
N THR A 33 0.31 -10.62 -6.60
CA THR A 33 -0.70 -10.89 -7.63
C THR A 33 -0.34 -10.34 -9.01
N ASP A 34 0.88 -9.81 -9.15
CA ASP A 34 1.36 -9.23 -10.39
C ASP A 34 0.37 -8.25 -11.03
N SER A 35 -0.16 -7.35 -10.21
CA SER A 35 -1.16 -6.36 -10.61
C SER A 35 -0.56 -5.00 -10.93
N PHE A 36 0.72 -4.77 -10.60
CA PHE A 36 1.43 -3.54 -10.92
C PHE A 36 1.86 -3.50 -12.39
N ASP A 37 1.48 -2.41 -13.06
CA ASP A 37 1.90 -2.13 -14.42
C ASP A 37 3.03 -1.08 -14.42
N PRO A 38 4.29 -1.47 -14.68
CA PRO A 38 5.40 -0.53 -14.74
C PRO A 38 5.32 0.41 -15.94
N GLU A 39 4.76 -0.02 -17.08
CA GLU A 39 4.66 0.81 -18.30
C GLU A 39 3.72 2.01 -18.11
N SER A 40 2.85 1.91 -17.10
CA SER A 40 2.02 3.01 -16.64
C SER A 40 2.77 4.13 -15.91
N HIS A 41 4.09 4.09 -15.78
CA HIS A 41 4.84 5.06 -14.99
C HIS A 41 6.05 5.59 -15.78
N PRO A 42 6.40 6.88 -15.62
CA PRO A 42 7.65 7.40 -16.17
C PRO A 42 8.86 6.60 -15.65
N PRO A 43 9.86 6.26 -16.48
CA PRO A 43 11.01 5.47 -16.04
C PRO A 43 11.74 6.06 -14.82
N ALA A 44 11.84 7.38 -14.75
CA ALA A 44 12.47 8.09 -13.62
C ALA A 44 11.78 7.84 -12.26
N HIS A 45 10.49 7.49 -12.26
CA HIS A 45 9.74 7.13 -11.04
C HIS A 45 9.95 5.66 -10.63
N LEU A 46 10.59 4.85 -11.48
CA LEU A 46 10.85 3.43 -11.22
C LEU A 46 12.31 3.16 -10.83
N GLU A 47 13.23 4.08 -11.10
CA GLU A 47 14.67 3.96 -10.77
C GLU A 47 14.96 3.67 -9.29
N HIS A 48 14.07 4.10 -8.39
CA HIS A 48 14.19 3.93 -6.94
C HIS A 48 13.22 2.89 -6.37
N LEU A 49 12.57 2.11 -7.23
CA LEU A 49 11.61 1.07 -6.86
C LEU A 49 12.27 -0.32 -6.84
N VAL A 50 12.15 -1.01 -5.72
CA VAL A 50 12.36 -2.46 -5.64
C VAL A 50 11.00 -3.14 -5.77
N TRP A 51 10.81 -3.98 -6.79
CA TRP A 51 9.55 -4.69 -7.03
C TRP A 51 9.69 -6.19 -6.75
N ALA A 52 9.06 -6.65 -5.66
CA ALA A 52 8.90 -8.05 -5.34
C ALA A 52 7.58 -8.57 -5.92
N ARG A 53 7.68 -9.32 -7.02
CA ARG A 53 6.55 -9.79 -7.83
C ARG A 53 6.22 -11.26 -7.56
N GLY A 54 4.93 -11.58 -7.51
CA GLY A 54 4.42 -12.95 -7.48
C GLY A 54 4.50 -13.65 -6.11
N GLY A 55 4.05 -14.91 -6.09
CA GLY A 55 4.02 -15.75 -4.89
C GLY A 55 2.63 -15.82 -4.25
N THR A 56 2.59 -15.90 -2.92
CA THR A 56 1.36 -16.03 -2.12
C THR A 56 1.24 -14.85 -1.16
N THR A 57 0.07 -14.68 -0.54
CA THR A 57 -0.11 -13.72 0.56
C THR A 57 0.91 -13.98 1.69
N ALA A 58 1.19 -15.24 1.99
CA ALA A 58 2.13 -15.61 3.06
C ALA A 58 3.56 -15.18 2.72
N THR A 59 4.03 -15.44 1.50
CA THR A 59 5.38 -15.01 1.07
C THR A 59 5.47 -13.50 0.97
N ALA A 60 4.42 -12.81 0.51
CA ALA A 60 4.36 -11.36 0.48
C ALA A 60 4.50 -10.74 1.87
N LEU A 61 3.86 -11.31 2.89
CA LEU A 61 4.01 -10.86 4.28
C LEU A 61 5.43 -11.07 4.82
N THR A 62 6.09 -12.17 4.45
CA THR A 62 7.49 -12.41 4.79
C THR A 62 8.41 -11.38 4.11
N VAL A 63 8.21 -11.12 2.82
CA VAL A 63 8.98 -10.11 2.08
C VAL A 63 8.75 -8.72 2.66
N ALA A 64 7.51 -8.38 3.03
CA ALA A 64 7.20 -7.12 3.70
C ALA A 64 7.89 -7.01 5.07
N ASP A 65 8.00 -8.10 5.84
CA ASP A 65 8.75 -8.11 7.12
C ASP A 65 10.25 -7.88 6.91
N LEU A 66 10.82 -8.46 5.85
CA LEU A 66 12.23 -8.23 5.47
C LEU A 66 12.46 -6.76 5.09
N PHE A 67 11.61 -6.19 4.22
CA PHE A 67 11.71 -4.79 3.83
C PHE A 67 11.42 -3.83 4.99
N ALA A 68 10.52 -4.18 5.91
CA ALA A 68 10.23 -3.38 7.09
C ALA A 68 11.44 -3.23 8.04
N ARG A 69 12.44 -4.10 7.92
CA ARG A 69 13.68 -4.08 8.71
C ARG A 69 14.86 -3.48 7.94
N ASP A 70 14.67 -3.10 6.68
CA ASP A 70 15.70 -2.45 5.88
C ASP A 70 15.69 -0.94 6.15
N ALA A 71 16.82 -0.42 6.65
CA ALA A 71 16.96 0.99 6.99
C ALA A 71 17.07 1.93 5.77
N ASN A 72 17.09 1.41 4.53
CA ASN A 72 17.28 2.20 3.32
C ASN A 72 15.96 2.55 2.61
N LEU A 73 14.82 2.06 3.09
CA LEU A 73 13.51 2.28 2.48
C LEU A 73 12.74 3.40 3.21
N GLY A 74 12.16 4.33 2.44
CA GLY A 74 11.24 5.33 2.99
C GLY A 74 9.77 4.92 2.89
N LEU A 75 9.45 3.97 2.00
CA LEU A 75 8.11 3.45 1.81
C LEU A 75 8.14 1.97 1.42
N VAL A 76 7.36 1.16 2.12
CA VAL A 76 7.00 -0.21 1.71
C VAL A 76 5.52 -0.24 1.40
N VAL A 77 5.17 -0.66 0.18
CA VAL A 77 3.79 -0.89 -0.24
C VAL A 77 3.56 -2.39 -0.34
N LEU A 78 2.66 -2.91 0.49
CA LEU A 78 2.19 -4.29 0.41
C LEU A 78 0.82 -4.29 -0.28
N ASP A 79 0.78 -4.78 -1.52
CA ASP A 79 -0.43 -4.84 -2.32
C ASP A 79 -1.16 -6.18 -2.20
N LEU A 80 -2.27 -6.18 -1.47
CA LEU A 80 -3.12 -7.34 -1.25
C LEU A 80 -4.51 -7.16 -1.87
N ARG A 81 -4.70 -6.19 -2.78
CA ARG A 81 -6.01 -5.86 -3.35
C ARG A 81 -6.64 -7.04 -4.09
N SER A 82 -5.83 -7.75 -4.87
CA SER A 82 -6.27 -8.88 -5.70
C SER A 82 -5.99 -10.23 -5.06
N ALA A 83 -5.45 -10.27 -3.83
CA ALA A 83 -5.08 -11.50 -3.16
C ALA A 83 -6.33 -12.35 -2.81
N PRO A 84 -6.26 -13.69 -2.93
CA PRO A 84 -7.42 -14.54 -2.69
C PRO A 84 -8.00 -14.38 -1.28
N ALA A 85 -9.32 -14.21 -1.18
CA ALA A 85 -9.97 -13.93 0.10
C ALA A 85 -9.71 -15.00 1.18
N HIS A 86 -9.51 -16.25 0.77
CA HIS A 86 -9.19 -17.36 1.68
C HIS A 86 -7.78 -17.25 2.27
N GLU A 87 -6.80 -16.75 1.52
CA GLU A 87 -5.46 -16.47 2.04
C GLU A 87 -5.48 -15.28 2.99
N LEU A 88 -6.18 -14.20 2.62
CA LEU A 88 -6.31 -13.01 3.46
C LEU A 88 -6.98 -13.29 4.82
N ARG A 89 -7.87 -14.29 4.89
CA ARG A 89 -8.50 -14.72 6.15
C ARG A 89 -7.57 -15.54 7.04
N ARG A 90 -6.54 -16.17 6.46
CA ARG A 90 -5.57 -17.00 7.19
C ARG A 90 -4.40 -16.20 7.76
N VAL A 91 -4.28 -14.91 7.43
CA VAL A 91 -3.22 -14.05 7.97
C VAL A 91 -3.37 -13.92 9.49
N PRO A 92 -2.41 -14.40 10.29
CA PRO A 92 -2.50 -14.32 11.75
C PRO A 92 -2.44 -12.87 12.22
N ALA A 93 -3.33 -12.47 13.13
CA ALA A 93 -3.32 -11.12 13.70
C ALA A 93 -1.97 -10.67 14.29
N PRO A 94 -1.20 -11.52 15.01
CA PRO A 94 0.12 -11.14 15.54
C PRO A 94 1.13 -10.68 14.48
N LEU A 95 1.00 -11.16 13.24
CA LEU A 95 1.89 -10.76 12.16
C LEU A 95 1.74 -9.26 11.83
N TRP A 96 0.51 -8.72 11.87
CA TRP A 96 0.27 -7.29 11.65
C TRP A 96 0.89 -6.42 12.74
N TYR A 97 0.86 -6.88 14.00
CA TYR A 97 1.53 -6.18 15.09
C TYR A 97 3.06 -6.27 14.95
N ARG A 98 3.59 -7.41 14.50
CA ARG A 98 5.02 -7.55 14.24
C ARG A 98 5.51 -6.59 13.16
N LEU A 99 4.75 -6.45 12.07
CA LEU A 99 5.03 -5.47 11.02
C LEU A 99 4.94 -4.02 11.54
N GLN A 100 3.94 -3.71 12.37
CA GLN A 100 3.84 -2.41 13.02
C GLN A 100 5.09 -2.12 13.86
N ARG A 101 5.50 -3.07 14.71
CA ARG A 101 6.70 -2.94 15.56
C ARG A 101 7.99 -2.81 14.76
N ALA A 102 8.07 -3.43 13.59
CA ALA A 102 9.24 -3.34 12.72
C ALA A 102 9.46 -1.92 12.17
N VAL A 103 8.39 -1.17 11.93
CA VAL A 103 8.46 0.21 11.41
C VAL A 103 8.33 1.28 12.51
N GLU A 104 7.89 0.92 13.71
CA GLU A 104 7.82 1.83 14.85
C GLU A 104 9.20 2.40 15.20
N GLY A 105 9.27 3.73 15.37
CA GLY A 105 10.51 4.43 15.68
C GLY A 105 11.45 4.63 14.50
N THR A 106 11.03 4.27 13.28
CA THR A 106 11.77 4.51 12.03
C THR A 106 11.06 5.55 11.17
N ASP A 107 11.75 6.09 10.17
CA ASP A 107 11.16 6.98 9.16
C ASP A 107 10.42 6.22 8.03
N LEU A 108 10.38 4.88 8.10
CA LEU A 108 9.75 4.04 7.08
C LEU A 108 8.22 4.03 7.22
N ALA A 109 7.53 4.39 6.14
CA ALA A 109 6.08 4.19 6.04
C ALA A 109 5.75 2.79 5.49
N LEU A 110 4.87 2.04 6.17
CA LEU A 110 4.27 0.80 5.66
C LEU A 110 2.83 1.03 5.21
N LEU A 111 2.59 0.96 3.91
CA LEU A 111 1.28 1.08 3.29
C LEU A 111 0.73 -0.29 2.86
N VAL A 112 -0.45 -0.66 3.36
CA VAL A 112 -1.13 -1.90 2.95
C VAL A 112 -2.35 -1.58 2.09
N LEU A 113 -2.30 -1.94 0.82
CA LEU A 113 -3.46 -1.88 -0.08
C LEU A 113 -4.26 -3.18 0.06
N SER A 114 -5.57 -3.08 0.28
CA SER A 114 -6.39 -4.25 0.61
C SER A 114 -7.86 -4.02 0.25
N PRO A 115 -8.62 -5.07 -0.09
CA PRO A 115 -10.02 -4.94 -0.52
C PRO A 115 -10.97 -4.61 0.65
N ARG A 116 -10.54 -4.88 1.88
CA ARG A 116 -11.30 -4.67 3.13
C ARG A 116 -10.37 -4.24 4.26
N ALA A 117 -10.94 -3.99 5.44
CA ALA A 117 -10.15 -3.71 6.63
C ALA A 117 -9.37 -4.95 7.07
N LEU A 118 -8.09 -5.07 6.68
CA LEU A 118 -7.24 -6.22 7.03
C LEU A 118 -6.36 -6.01 8.26
N VAL A 119 -5.75 -4.83 8.40
CA VAL A 119 -4.69 -4.57 9.38
C VAL A 119 -5.31 -3.97 10.65
N PRO A 120 -5.36 -4.68 11.80
CA PRO A 120 -5.95 -4.13 13.03
C PRO A 120 -5.08 -3.03 13.65
N SER A 121 -3.76 -3.15 13.52
CA SER A 121 -2.73 -2.24 14.05
C SER A 121 -2.48 -0.99 13.21
N ALA A 122 -3.29 -0.72 12.18
CA ALA A 122 -3.05 0.42 11.28
C ALA A 122 -3.26 1.75 12.01
N ALA A 123 -2.23 2.60 12.02
CA ALA A 123 -2.30 3.94 12.61
C ALA A 123 -3.28 4.86 11.84
N LEU A 124 -3.28 4.75 10.51
CA LEU A 124 -4.21 5.47 9.63
C LEU A 124 -4.90 4.48 8.71
N ARG A 125 -6.18 4.74 8.42
CA ARG A 125 -6.96 3.94 7.46
C ARG A 125 -7.66 4.86 6.48
N PHE A 126 -7.24 4.80 5.22
CA PHE A 126 -7.94 5.48 4.13
C PHE A 126 -8.89 4.52 3.43
N ALA A 127 -10.01 5.03 2.93
CA ALA A 127 -10.95 4.30 2.10
C ALA A 127 -11.11 5.00 0.73
N LEU A 128 -10.79 4.25 -0.31
CA LEU A 128 -11.10 4.53 -1.71
C LEU A 128 -12.35 3.74 -2.06
N LYS A 129 -13.48 4.43 -2.19
CA LYS A 129 -14.81 3.82 -2.35
C LYS A 129 -15.44 4.07 -3.71
N GLN A 130 -14.88 4.98 -4.48
CA GLN A 130 -15.41 5.39 -5.78
C GLN A 130 -14.57 4.78 -6.87
N SER A 131 -15.22 4.08 -7.80
CA SER A 131 -14.58 3.62 -9.03
C SER A 131 -14.50 4.76 -10.04
N HIS A 132 -13.39 4.86 -10.75
CA HIS A 132 -13.29 5.77 -11.88
C HIS A 132 -14.19 5.29 -13.03
N PRO A 133 -14.93 6.21 -13.67
CA PRO A 133 -15.78 5.87 -14.82
C PRO A 133 -14.91 5.62 -16.06
N LEU A 134 -15.46 4.94 -17.07
CA LEU A 134 -14.71 4.58 -18.29
C LEU A 134 -14.03 5.78 -18.99
N PRO A 135 -14.64 6.99 -19.09
CA PRO A 135 -13.99 8.14 -19.71
C PRO A 135 -12.69 8.58 -19.01
N ALA A 136 -12.48 8.20 -17.74
CA ALA A 136 -11.24 8.49 -17.01
C ALA A 136 -10.01 7.83 -17.66
N LEU A 137 -10.18 6.77 -18.46
CA LEU A 137 -9.09 6.12 -19.19
C LEU A 137 -8.44 7.02 -20.25
N HIS A 138 -9.18 8.01 -20.76
CA HIS A 138 -8.69 8.96 -21.75
C HIS A 138 -8.14 10.24 -21.12
N GLN A 139 -8.23 10.37 -19.80
CA GLN A 139 -7.74 11.53 -19.06
C GLN A 139 -6.32 11.29 -18.57
N ASP A 140 -5.56 12.37 -18.46
CA ASP A 140 -4.22 12.30 -17.91
C ASP A 140 -4.26 11.87 -16.43
N ARG A 141 -3.26 11.09 -16.02
CA ARG A 141 -3.15 10.60 -14.64
C ARG A 141 -3.18 11.70 -13.57
N PRO A 142 -2.55 12.88 -13.74
CA PRO A 142 -2.67 13.97 -12.77
C PRO A 142 -4.10 14.48 -12.61
N ALA A 143 -4.88 14.56 -13.69
CA ALA A 143 -6.29 14.95 -13.63
C ALA A 143 -7.12 13.90 -12.86
N ASN A 144 -6.91 12.62 -13.16
CA ASN A 144 -7.55 11.54 -12.43
C ASN A 144 -7.17 11.52 -10.94
N LEU A 145 -5.88 11.77 -10.62
CA LEU A 145 -5.40 11.87 -9.24
C LEU A 145 -6.07 13.02 -8.47
N ALA A 146 -6.28 14.18 -9.10
CA ALA A 146 -6.93 15.33 -8.47
C ALA A 146 -8.39 15.05 -8.07
N THR A 147 -9.04 14.10 -8.75
CA THR A 147 -10.42 13.66 -8.46
C THR A 147 -10.50 12.49 -7.49
N LEU A 148 -9.36 11.98 -7.01
CA LEU A 148 -9.28 10.80 -6.17
C LEU A 148 -9.89 11.05 -4.78
N SER A 149 -11.02 10.40 -4.50
CA SER A 149 -11.73 10.55 -3.22
C SER A 149 -11.17 9.64 -2.12
N LEU A 150 -10.17 10.15 -1.41
CA LEU A 150 -9.59 9.50 -0.22
C LEU A 150 -10.33 9.94 1.05
N THR A 151 -11.03 9.01 1.69
CA THR A 151 -11.69 9.28 2.98
C THR A 151 -10.88 8.69 4.13
N LEU A 152 -10.43 9.53 5.07
CA LEU A 152 -9.79 9.06 6.29
C LEU A 152 -10.86 8.45 7.21
N GLN A 153 -10.75 7.16 7.48
CA GLN A 153 -11.55 6.48 8.49
C GLN A 153 -10.88 6.66 9.84
N ARG A 154 -11.50 7.46 10.72
CA ARG A 154 -11.06 7.59 12.10
C ARG A 154 -11.23 6.25 12.81
N HIS A 155 -10.13 5.65 13.24
CA HIS A 155 -10.16 4.59 14.23
C HIS A 155 -10.44 5.25 15.59
N ARG A 156 -11.42 4.77 16.36
CA ARG A 156 -11.43 5.07 17.80
C ARG A 156 -10.21 4.35 18.36
N GLN A 157 -9.14 5.07 18.70
CA GLN A 157 -8.13 4.51 19.60
C GLN A 157 -8.81 4.32 20.95
N ALA A 158 -9.18 3.09 21.29
CA ALA A 158 -9.36 2.73 22.69
C ALA A 158 -7.95 2.72 23.30
N HIS A 159 -7.50 3.88 23.77
CA HIS A 159 -6.37 3.96 24.67
C HIS A 159 -6.72 3.18 25.94
N ALA A 160 -6.16 1.99 26.09
CA ALA A 160 -5.82 1.47 27.41
C ALA A 160 -4.34 1.81 27.65
N LEU A 161 -4.10 3.09 27.95
CA LEU A 161 -2.95 3.51 28.75
C LEU A 161 -3.49 3.66 30.17
N SER A 162 -3.16 2.73 31.04
CA SER A 162 -3.16 2.96 32.48
C SER A 162 -1.99 2.18 33.07
N ALA A 163 -1.03 2.99 33.55
CA ALA A 163 0.02 2.78 34.54
C ALA A 163 0.25 1.36 35.09
#